data_AF-A0A2A5AUZ1-F1
#
_entry.id   AF-A0A2A5AUZ1-F1
#
_cell.length_a   1.000
_cell.length_b   1.000
_cell.length_c   1.000
_cell.angle_alpha   90.00
_cell.angle_beta   90.00
_cell.angle_gamma   90.00
#
_symmetry.space_group_name_H-M   'P 1'
#
loop_
_entity.id
_entity.type
_entity.pdbx_description
1 polymer ?
#
loop_
_entity_poly.entity_id
_entity_poly.type
_entity_poly.pdbx_seq_one_letter_code
_entity_poly.pdbx_strand_id
1 'polypeptide(L)'
;MVKIKDIIFICLMVFASTILAQGSLNEYRLIEVSGLHDSINYKFVENQQIYDQGWDTLVQPNFWRMLMTMDDDSALINIGSTRQIIRKVAVKDWNKLTNDGKDAIRDSVKKHYGLSDEEHVYMTSGKKMFYDFEKVIPSIGRGIEIFNQNKVDPFYAQVILLIESPNKMQKSPVGAYGSFQIMRKVAINLGLKVNKYVDERKDFDKSAWASAKLIRTICIPETNKMLDEKGISYNSSELWYKLLVLHTYHAGAGNVKNAINYINPTEGNMELITTLWHTEVGAFRNASQNYSQLALASLLELDEIIYNKCKFIYYCPLNEI
;
A
#
# COMPACT_ATOMS: atom_id res chain seq x y z
N MET A 1 -1.59 -83.68 14.21
CA MET A 1 -1.29 -83.09 12.89
C MET A 1 -1.28 -81.58 13.05
N VAL A 2 -0.15 -80.94 12.78
CA VAL A 2 0.08 -79.49 12.98
C VAL A 2 -0.55 -78.68 11.84
N LYS A 3 -1.19 -77.54 12.17
CA LYS A 3 -0.95 -76.17 11.62
C LYS A 3 -2.13 -75.25 12.03
N ILE A 4 -1.93 -74.25 12.93
CA ILE A 4 -1.40 -72.90 12.63
C ILE A 4 -2.37 -72.21 11.63
N LYS A 5 -3.18 -71.20 11.98
CA LYS A 5 -2.82 -69.96 12.65
C LYS A 5 -4.07 -69.20 13.12
N ASP A 6 -3.97 -68.69 14.34
CA ASP A 6 -4.75 -67.65 14.98
C ASP A 6 -4.72 -66.32 14.20
N ILE A 7 -5.74 -65.47 14.39
CA ILE A 7 -5.62 -64.16 15.10
C ILE A 7 -6.84 -63.30 14.81
N ILE A 8 -7.60 -63.06 15.87
CA ILE A 8 -8.58 -61.99 16.04
C ILE A 8 -7.85 -60.64 15.95
N PHE A 9 -8.32 -59.72 15.11
CA PHE A 9 -7.90 -58.31 15.21
C PHE A 9 -9.11 -57.39 15.02
N ILE A 10 -9.64 -56.91 16.14
CA ILE A 10 -10.55 -55.78 16.21
C ILE A 10 -9.68 -54.53 16.03
N CYS A 11 -9.70 -53.93 14.84
CA CYS A 11 -9.08 -52.63 14.61
C CYS A 11 -9.99 -51.53 15.18
N LEU A 12 -9.66 -51.08 16.40
CA LEU A 12 -9.97 -49.74 16.88
C LEU A 12 -9.26 -48.72 15.97
N MET A 13 -10.02 -48.06 15.08
CA MET A 13 -9.54 -46.83 14.44
C MET A 13 -9.53 -45.71 15.50
N VAL A 14 -8.39 -45.55 16.16
CA VAL A 14 -8.01 -44.29 16.77
C VAL A 14 -7.76 -43.33 15.62
N PHE A 15 -8.71 -42.44 15.34
CA PHE A 15 -8.43 -41.24 14.57
C PHE A 15 -7.47 -40.40 15.40
N ALA A 16 -6.17 -40.64 15.20
CA ALA A 16 -5.15 -39.69 15.61
C ALA A 16 -5.35 -38.47 14.72
N SER A 17 -5.90 -37.41 15.32
CA SER A 17 -5.89 -36.07 14.79
C SER A 17 -4.42 -35.68 14.60
N THR A 18 -3.87 -35.94 13.42
CA THR A 18 -2.69 -35.23 12.97
C THR A 18 -3.14 -33.80 12.76
N ILE A 19 -3.04 -33.01 13.83
CA ILE A 19 -2.83 -31.58 13.73
C ILE A 19 -1.52 -31.45 12.96
N LEU A 20 -1.59 -31.48 11.63
CA LEU A 20 -0.66 -30.71 10.85
C LEU A 20 -0.97 -29.27 11.26
N ALA A 21 -0.20 -28.78 12.21
CA ALA A 21 0.01 -27.36 12.34
C ALA A 21 0.57 -26.93 10.98
N GLN A 22 -0.32 -26.57 10.06
CA GLN A 22 0.01 -25.59 9.06
C GLN A 22 0.47 -24.39 9.88
N GLY A 23 1.79 -24.26 10.01
CA GLY A 23 2.37 -23.00 10.42
C GLY A 23 1.70 -21.97 9.53
N SER A 24 0.93 -21.08 10.14
CA SER A 24 0.52 -19.84 9.51
C SER A 24 1.83 -19.16 9.11
N LEU A 25 2.31 -19.47 7.91
CA LEU A 25 3.34 -18.69 7.26
C LEU A 25 2.66 -17.34 7.07
N ASN A 26 2.94 -16.43 7.99
CA ASN A 26 2.69 -15.03 7.69
C ASN A 26 3.46 -14.79 6.38
N GLU A 27 2.72 -14.50 5.32
CA GLU A 27 3.25 -14.28 3.97
C GLU A 27 4.05 -12.97 3.85
N TYR A 28 4.26 -12.30 4.99
CA TYR A 28 5.20 -11.23 5.20
C TYR A 28 6.17 -11.60 6.33
N ARG A 29 7.40 -11.11 6.25
CA ARG A 29 8.46 -11.37 7.23
C ARG A 29 8.91 -10.07 7.85
N LEU A 30 9.16 -10.09 9.15
CA LEU A 30 9.87 -8.98 9.80
C LEU A 30 11.36 -9.21 9.63
N ILE A 31 12.03 -8.20 9.10
CA ILE A 31 13.47 -8.22 8.89
C ILE A 31 14.12 -7.12 9.73
N GLU A 32 15.26 -7.44 10.32
CA GLU A 32 16.18 -6.47 10.88
C GLU A 32 17.32 -6.25 9.89
N VAL A 33 17.56 -5.00 9.53
CA VAL A 33 18.54 -4.61 8.53
C VAL A 33 19.62 -3.77 9.20
N SER A 34 20.88 -4.20 9.07
CA SER A 34 22.02 -3.47 9.60
C SER A 34 22.88 -2.88 8.48
N GLY A 35 23.50 -1.74 8.77
CA GLY A 35 24.42 -1.08 7.84
C GLY A 35 23.77 -0.23 6.75
N LEU A 36 22.46 0.07 6.84
CA LEU A 36 21.81 1.11 6.04
C LEU A 36 22.33 2.51 6.40
N HIS A 37 22.50 2.74 7.71
CA HIS A 37 23.16 3.90 8.28
C HIS A 37 24.12 3.41 9.35
N ASP A 38 25.28 4.06 9.49
CA ASP A 38 26.28 3.66 10.48
C ASP A 38 25.68 3.70 11.88
N SER A 39 25.85 2.60 12.64
CA SER A 39 25.44 2.39 14.05
C SER A 39 23.97 2.13 14.38
N ILE A 40 23.06 1.98 13.40
CA ILE A 40 21.63 1.71 13.68
C ILE A 40 21.12 0.51 12.87
N ASN A 41 20.43 -0.41 13.55
CA ASN A 41 19.64 -1.46 12.93
C ASN A 41 18.20 -0.98 12.75
N TYR A 42 17.60 -1.27 11.60
CA TYR A 42 16.22 -0.89 11.28
C TYR A 42 15.35 -2.13 11.12
N LYS A 43 14.08 -2.02 11.51
CA LYS A 43 13.08 -3.08 11.32
C LYS A 43 12.17 -2.72 10.16
N PHE A 44 11.90 -3.69 9.29
CA PHE A 44 10.99 -3.56 8.14
C PHE A 44 10.09 -4.78 8.01
N VAL A 45 9.02 -4.62 7.24
CA VAL A 45 8.15 -5.67 6.74
C VAL A 45 8.54 -5.99 5.30
N GLU A 46 9.05 -7.19 5.09
CA GLU A 46 9.26 -7.77 3.76
C GLU A 46 7.99 -8.51 3.33
N ASN A 47 7.53 -8.31 2.10
CA ASN A 47 6.38 -9.02 1.55
C ASN A 47 6.67 -9.59 0.16
N GLN A 48 7.06 -10.87 0.13
CA GLN A 48 7.49 -11.55 -1.09
C GLN A 48 6.36 -11.71 -2.13
N GLN A 49 5.09 -11.61 -1.70
CA GLN A 49 3.95 -11.65 -2.63
C GLN A 49 4.02 -10.57 -3.72
N ILE A 50 4.71 -9.45 -3.46
CA ILE A 50 4.91 -8.38 -4.46
C ILE A 50 5.57 -8.96 -5.72
N TYR A 51 6.56 -9.83 -5.55
CA TYR A 51 7.31 -10.44 -6.65
C TYR A 51 6.68 -11.76 -7.11
N ASP A 52 6.28 -12.62 -6.17
CA ASP A 52 5.77 -13.96 -6.50
C ASP A 52 4.45 -13.90 -7.29
N GLN A 53 3.65 -12.84 -7.08
CA GLN A 53 2.40 -12.60 -7.80
C GLN A 53 2.56 -11.62 -8.97
N GLY A 54 3.76 -11.07 -9.19
CA GLY A 54 4.06 -10.17 -10.31
C GLY A 54 3.56 -8.72 -10.17
N TRP A 55 3.27 -8.25 -8.95
CA TRP A 55 2.88 -6.84 -8.72
C TRP A 55 4.00 -5.86 -9.10
N ASP A 56 5.25 -6.29 -8.92
CA ASP A 56 6.47 -5.57 -9.32
C ASP A 56 6.58 -5.36 -10.83
N THR A 57 5.89 -6.16 -11.64
CA THR A 57 5.91 -6.06 -13.11
C THR A 57 4.85 -5.11 -13.67
N LEU A 58 3.88 -4.69 -12.84
CA LEU A 58 2.78 -3.85 -13.28
C LEU A 58 3.26 -2.44 -13.68
N VAL A 59 2.66 -1.90 -14.74
CA VAL A 59 3.07 -0.59 -15.30
C VAL A 59 2.82 0.55 -14.32
N GLN A 60 1.72 0.49 -13.56
CA GLN A 60 1.27 1.59 -12.70
C GLN A 60 2.22 1.81 -11.50
N PRO A 61 2.61 0.79 -10.70
CA PRO A 61 3.65 0.97 -9.69
C PRO A 61 4.98 1.44 -10.30
N ASN A 62 5.44 0.86 -11.41
CA ASN A 62 6.72 1.26 -12.03
C ASN A 62 6.72 2.70 -12.58
N PHE A 63 5.59 3.17 -13.08
CA PHE A 63 5.40 4.58 -13.43
C PHE A 63 5.63 5.48 -12.20
N TRP A 64 5.06 5.12 -11.06
CA TRP A 64 5.25 5.87 -9.82
C TRP A 64 6.67 5.77 -9.28
N ARG A 65 7.33 4.61 -9.36
CA ARG A 65 8.75 4.45 -9.01
C ARG A 65 9.64 5.45 -9.74
N MET A 66 9.45 5.59 -11.05
CA MET A 66 10.21 6.58 -11.82
C MET A 66 9.90 8.02 -11.39
N LEU A 67 8.64 8.35 -11.09
CA LEU A 67 8.33 9.68 -10.56
C LEU A 67 8.95 9.92 -9.18
N MET A 68 8.96 8.91 -8.31
CA MET A 68 9.52 8.98 -6.95
C MET A 68 11.04 9.18 -6.96
N THR A 69 11.75 8.73 -7.99
CA THR A 69 13.21 8.89 -8.11
C THR A 69 13.63 10.07 -9.00
N MET A 70 12.70 10.64 -9.74
CA MET A 70 12.94 11.78 -10.64
C MET A 70 12.77 13.14 -9.92
N ASP A 71 13.71 14.05 -10.16
CA ASP A 71 13.68 15.43 -9.66
C ASP A 71 12.51 16.24 -10.26
N ASP A 72 12.11 17.31 -9.56
CA ASP A 72 10.93 18.12 -9.90
C ASP A 72 11.13 19.05 -11.11
N ASP A 73 12.36 19.19 -11.60
CA ASP A 73 12.71 19.90 -12.83
C ASP A 73 12.36 19.13 -14.11
N SER A 74 12.02 17.85 -13.95
CA SER A 74 11.76 16.89 -15.00
C SER A 74 10.32 16.37 -14.91
N ALA A 75 9.73 16.04 -16.06
CA ALA A 75 8.38 15.50 -16.14
C ALA A 75 8.25 14.44 -17.23
N LEU A 76 7.23 13.62 -17.09
CA LEU A 76 6.83 12.62 -18.08
C LEU A 76 5.55 13.07 -18.77
N ILE A 77 5.54 13.01 -20.10
CA ILE A 77 4.28 13.02 -20.86
C ILE A 77 3.78 11.58 -20.91
N ASN A 78 2.59 11.33 -20.39
CA ASN A 78 2.04 9.98 -20.25
C ASN A 78 0.55 9.92 -20.58
N ILE A 79 0.10 8.75 -21.02
CA ILE A 79 -1.32 8.41 -21.13
C ILE A 79 -1.86 8.16 -19.72
N GLY A 80 -3.07 8.65 -19.45
CA GLY A 80 -3.70 8.62 -18.14
C GLY A 80 -4.06 7.21 -17.71
N SER A 81 -4.84 6.51 -18.53
CA SER A 81 -5.32 5.15 -18.24
C SER A 81 -4.17 4.14 -18.17
N THR A 82 -3.31 4.07 -19.18
CA THR A 82 -2.30 3.02 -19.28
C THR A 82 -1.01 3.31 -18.52
N ARG A 83 -0.81 4.57 -18.09
CA ARG A 83 0.48 5.09 -17.61
C ARG A 83 1.62 4.93 -18.62
N GLN A 84 1.31 4.66 -19.89
CA GLN A 84 2.32 4.57 -20.95
C GLN A 84 3.02 5.92 -21.08
N ILE A 85 4.34 5.85 -21.13
CA ILE A 85 5.21 7.02 -21.13
C ILE A 85 5.59 7.32 -22.57
N ILE A 86 5.28 8.53 -23.00
CA ILE A 86 5.54 8.99 -24.36
C ILE A 86 6.94 9.57 -24.46
N ARG A 87 7.30 10.45 -23.52
CA ARG A 87 8.63 11.07 -23.44
C ARG A 87 8.85 11.76 -22.10
N LYS A 88 10.14 11.92 -21.75
CA LYS A 88 10.58 12.83 -20.70
C LYS A 88 10.76 14.25 -21.26
N VAL A 89 10.42 15.25 -20.48
CA VAL A 89 10.56 16.68 -20.80
C VAL A 89 11.09 17.44 -19.60
N ALA A 90 11.76 18.57 -19.84
CA ALA A 90 12.08 19.51 -18.77
C ALA A 90 10.83 20.35 -18.44
N VAL A 91 10.52 20.50 -17.15
CA VAL A 91 9.36 21.28 -16.68
C VAL A 91 9.49 22.74 -17.14
N LYS A 92 10.71 23.29 -17.11
CA LYS A 92 10.98 24.66 -17.59
C LYS A 92 10.57 24.86 -19.05
N ASP A 93 10.77 23.87 -19.91
CA ASP A 93 10.50 23.97 -21.34
C ASP A 93 9.01 23.74 -21.62
N TRP A 94 8.38 22.81 -20.91
CA TRP A 94 6.92 22.66 -20.93
C TRP A 94 6.21 23.95 -20.50
N ASN A 95 6.72 24.63 -19.47
CA ASN A 95 6.12 25.85 -18.94
C ASN A 95 6.27 27.06 -19.88
N LYS A 96 7.21 27.04 -20.83
CA LYS A 96 7.33 28.07 -21.88
C LYS A 96 6.25 27.95 -22.95
N LEU A 97 5.59 26.80 -23.08
CA LEU A 97 4.53 26.60 -24.06
C LEU A 97 3.25 27.34 -23.64
N THR A 98 2.55 27.91 -24.62
CA THR A 98 1.18 28.40 -24.46
C THR A 98 0.22 27.24 -24.16
N ASN A 99 -0.99 27.53 -23.68
CA ASN A 99 -2.00 26.49 -23.47
C ASN A 99 -2.32 25.77 -24.79
N ASP A 100 -2.54 26.50 -25.88
CA ASP A 100 -2.73 25.94 -27.22
C ASP A 100 -1.57 25.05 -27.66
N GLY A 101 -0.32 25.43 -27.35
CA GLY A 101 0.85 24.62 -27.65
C GLY A 101 0.90 23.31 -26.84
N LYS A 102 0.50 23.35 -25.57
CA LYS A 102 0.37 22.14 -24.74
C LYS A 102 -0.75 21.24 -25.24
N ASP A 103 -1.87 21.81 -25.65
CA ASP A 103 -3.01 21.06 -26.17
C ASP A 103 -2.69 20.44 -27.53
N ALA A 104 -2.02 21.16 -28.43
CA ALA A 104 -1.54 20.59 -29.70
C ALA A 104 -0.61 19.38 -29.51
N ILE A 105 0.23 19.38 -28.47
CA ILE A 105 1.05 18.20 -28.12
C ILE A 105 0.15 17.05 -27.65
N ARG A 106 -0.82 17.31 -26.76
CA ARG A 106 -1.74 16.28 -26.27
C ARG A 106 -2.56 15.69 -27.41
N ASP A 107 -3.09 16.51 -28.31
CA ASP A 107 -3.88 16.09 -29.47
C ASP A 107 -3.04 15.26 -30.45
N SER A 108 -1.79 15.65 -30.66
CA SER A 108 -0.85 14.89 -31.49
C SER A 108 -0.60 13.49 -30.91
N VAL A 109 -0.43 13.39 -29.58
CA VAL A 109 -0.32 12.10 -28.88
C VAL A 109 -1.61 11.29 -29.05
N LYS A 110 -2.78 11.88 -28.77
CA LYS A 110 -4.06 11.19 -28.94
C LYS A 110 -4.24 10.65 -30.35
N LYS A 111 -3.98 11.48 -31.37
CA LYS A 111 -4.08 11.09 -32.77
C LYS A 111 -3.12 9.97 -33.15
N HIS A 112 -1.86 10.05 -32.70
CA HIS A 112 -0.85 9.04 -33.02
C HIS A 112 -1.18 7.67 -32.43
N TYR A 113 -1.69 7.63 -31.19
CA TYR A 113 -2.02 6.39 -30.48
C TYR A 113 -3.48 5.96 -30.63
N GLY A 114 -4.30 6.69 -31.40
CA GLY A 114 -5.71 6.37 -31.61
C GLY A 114 -6.55 6.43 -30.33
N LEU A 115 -6.24 7.36 -29.42
CA LEU A 115 -6.92 7.49 -28.12
C LEU A 115 -8.27 8.21 -28.28
N SER A 116 -9.22 7.91 -27.38
CA SER A 116 -10.51 8.58 -27.35
C SER A 116 -10.39 10.04 -26.87
N ASP A 117 -11.42 10.85 -27.13
CA ASP A 117 -11.43 12.25 -26.72
C ASP A 117 -11.45 12.40 -25.19
N GLU A 118 -12.03 11.43 -24.48
CA GLU A 118 -12.08 11.37 -23.02
C GLU A 118 -10.75 10.94 -22.38
N GLU A 119 -9.85 10.31 -23.14
CA GLU A 119 -8.55 9.91 -22.61
C GLU A 119 -7.70 11.14 -22.25
N HIS A 120 -6.95 11.04 -21.15
CA HIS A 120 -6.13 12.14 -20.69
C HIS A 120 -4.66 11.90 -21.04
N VAL A 121 -4.02 12.93 -21.62
CA VAL A 121 -2.56 12.97 -21.76
C VAL A 121 -2.01 13.96 -20.75
N TYR A 122 -1.33 13.44 -19.74
CA TYR A 122 -0.80 14.22 -18.63
C TYR A 122 0.65 14.63 -18.86
N MET A 123 1.02 15.74 -18.23
CA MET A 123 2.41 16.05 -17.90
C MET A 123 2.54 15.87 -16.39
N THR A 124 3.32 14.88 -15.97
CA THR A 124 3.48 14.52 -14.56
C THR A 124 4.92 14.76 -14.13
N SER A 125 5.12 15.72 -13.23
CA SER A 125 6.44 16.10 -12.71
C SER A 125 7.01 15.06 -11.75
N GLY A 126 8.34 15.03 -11.65
CA GLY A 126 9.04 14.25 -10.64
C GLY A 126 8.60 14.60 -9.22
N LYS A 127 8.68 13.60 -8.34
CA LYS A 127 8.16 13.60 -6.96
C LYS A 127 9.22 13.23 -5.94
N LYS A 128 10.49 13.12 -6.32
CA LYS A 128 11.59 12.79 -5.41
C LYS A 128 11.69 13.69 -4.19
N MET A 129 11.44 15.00 -4.36
CA MET A 129 11.38 15.93 -3.24
C MET A 129 10.27 15.61 -2.23
N PHE A 130 9.18 14.96 -2.66
CA PHE A 130 8.12 14.53 -1.77
C PHE A 130 8.45 13.17 -1.13
N TYR A 131 8.84 12.18 -1.94
CA TYR A 131 9.16 10.81 -1.52
C TYR A 131 10.63 10.67 -1.10
N ASP A 132 10.97 11.25 0.05
CA ASP A 132 12.31 11.16 0.64
C ASP A 132 12.41 9.94 1.57
N PHE A 133 12.82 8.80 1.00
CA PHE A 133 12.90 7.51 1.72
C PHE A 133 13.90 7.54 2.88
N GLU A 134 15.02 8.24 2.73
CA GLU A 134 16.07 8.33 3.77
C GLU A 134 15.54 9.01 5.04
N LYS A 135 14.65 10.00 4.90
CA LYS A 135 14.03 10.67 6.05
C LYS A 135 12.98 9.83 6.78
N VAL A 136 12.27 8.96 6.06
CA VAL A 136 11.19 8.15 6.67
C VAL A 136 11.73 6.86 7.31
N ILE A 137 12.78 6.25 6.75
CA ILE A 137 13.40 4.99 7.24
C ILE A 137 13.56 4.95 8.78
N PRO A 138 14.10 5.98 9.44
CA PRO A 138 14.28 5.96 10.89
C PRO A 138 13.01 5.81 11.72
N SER A 139 11.85 6.14 11.15
CA SER A 139 10.55 6.09 11.84
C SER A 139 9.78 4.79 11.60
N ILE A 140 10.13 4.01 10.57
CA ILE A 140 9.36 2.82 10.16
C ILE A 140 9.33 1.76 11.26
N GLY A 141 10.49 1.43 11.84
CA GLY A 141 10.58 0.43 12.91
C GLY A 141 9.71 0.76 14.13
N ARG A 142 9.65 2.04 14.52
CA ARG A 142 8.77 2.52 15.61
C ARG A 142 7.29 2.38 15.25
N GLY A 143 6.92 2.67 14.01
CA GLY A 143 5.56 2.45 13.51
C GLY A 143 5.14 0.98 13.54
N ILE A 144 6.03 0.09 13.07
CA ILE A 144 5.85 -1.37 13.09
C ILE A 144 5.58 -1.87 14.51
N GLU A 145 6.40 -1.44 15.49
CA GLU A 145 6.25 -1.84 16.88
C GLU A 145 4.89 -1.42 17.46
N ILE A 146 4.49 -0.17 17.25
CA ILE A 146 3.20 0.34 17.76
C ILE A 146 2.02 -0.41 17.13
N PHE A 147 2.06 -0.71 15.83
CA PHE A 147 1.00 -1.47 15.18
C PHE A 147 0.92 -2.90 15.71
N ASN A 148 2.08 -3.56 15.90
CA ASN A 148 2.14 -4.89 16.48
C ASN A 148 1.58 -4.93 17.91
N GLN A 149 1.99 -3.99 18.78
CA GLN A 149 1.46 -3.83 20.14
C GLN A 149 -0.07 -3.61 20.15
N ASN A 150 -0.62 -3.03 19.09
CA ASN A 150 -2.06 -2.81 18.91
C ASN A 150 -2.78 -3.94 18.16
N LYS A 151 -2.10 -5.06 17.90
CA LYS A 151 -2.62 -6.25 17.19
C LYS A 151 -3.11 -5.91 15.78
N VAL A 152 -2.34 -5.09 15.06
CA VAL A 152 -2.57 -4.72 13.67
C VAL A 152 -1.35 -5.11 12.86
N ASP A 153 -1.58 -5.65 11.66
CA ASP A 153 -0.51 -6.05 10.76
C ASP A 153 0.46 -4.87 10.51
N PRO A 154 1.76 -5.02 10.83
CA PRO A 154 2.74 -3.94 10.71
C PRO A 154 2.96 -3.48 9.26
N PHE A 155 2.56 -4.27 8.26
CA PHE A 155 2.56 -3.88 6.85
C PHE A 155 1.91 -2.51 6.64
N TYR A 156 0.77 -2.28 7.29
CA TYR A 156 0.04 -1.02 7.15
C TYR A 156 0.84 0.17 7.68
N ALA A 157 1.57 0.02 8.78
CA ALA A 157 2.37 1.10 9.34
C ALA A 157 3.46 1.53 8.37
N GLN A 158 4.21 0.55 7.85
CA GLN A 158 5.29 0.79 6.89
C GLN A 158 4.77 1.49 5.64
N VAL A 159 3.72 0.95 5.01
CA VAL A 159 3.16 1.52 3.78
C VAL A 159 2.65 2.94 3.99
N ILE A 160 1.86 3.18 5.04
CA ILE A 160 1.26 4.49 5.30
C ILE A 160 2.36 5.54 5.52
N LEU A 161 3.40 5.22 6.29
CA LEU A 161 4.52 6.14 6.52
C LEU A 161 5.25 6.49 5.22
N LEU A 162 5.44 5.51 4.34
CA LEU A 162 6.13 5.70 3.06
C LEU A 162 5.35 6.63 2.10
N ILE A 163 4.03 6.67 2.16
CA ILE A 163 3.21 7.40 1.17
C ILE A 163 2.56 8.69 1.68
N GLU A 164 2.22 8.78 2.98
CA GLU A 164 1.42 9.90 3.50
C GLU A 164 2.27 11.13 3.87
N SER A 165 3.47 10.96 4.41
CA SER A 165 4.35 12.08 4.77
C SER A 165 5.86 11.74 4.75
N PRO A 166 6.40 11.18 3.65
CA PRO A 166 7.77 10.67 3.62
C PRO A 166 8.86 11.74 3.85
N ASN A 167 8.71 12.97 3.31
CA ASN A 167 9.72 14.04 3.51
C ASN A 167 9.46 14.95 4.72
N LYS A 168 8.23 15.47 4.88
CA LYS A 168 7.91 16.46 5.92
C LYS A 168 6.48 16.34 6.39
N MET A 169 6.30 16.43 7.71
CA MET A 169 4.98 16.54 8.32
C MET A 169 4.32 17.87 7.93
N GLN A 170 3.31 17.79 7.07
CA GLN A 170 2.52 18.93 6.61
C GLN A 170 1.03 18.63 6.75
N LYS A 171 0.24 19.69 6.91
CA LYS A 171 -1.21 19.56 6.90
C LYS A 171 -1.69 19.54 5.46
N SER A 172 -2.51 18.56 5.09
CA SER A 172 -3.07 18.49 3.75
C SER A 172 -4.05 19.64 3.49
N PRO A 173 -4.35 19.97 2.22
CA PRO A 173 -5.33 20.99 1.87
C PRO A 173 -6.72 20.76 2.50
N VAL A 174 -7.10 19.49 2.68
CA VAL A 174 -8.37 19.08 3.29
C VAL A 174 -8.28 18.87 4.80
N GLY A 175 -7.08 19.03 5.38
CA GLY A 175 -6.86 19.12 6.82
C GLY A 175 -6.40 17.83 7.51
N ALA A 176 -5.99 16.81 6.77
CA ALA A 176 -5.24 15.66 7.28
C ALA A 176 -3.90 16.13 7.87
N TYR A 177 -3.40 15.46 8.92
CA TYR A 177 -2.17 15.88 9.59
C TYR A 177 -1.49 14.74 10.37
N GLY A 178 -0.20 14.91 10.66
CA GLY A 178 0.64 13.91 11.32
C GLY A 178 1.31 12.95 10.34
N SER A 179 2.16 12.07 10.86
CA SER A 179 2.89 11.07 10.04
C SER A 179 1.96 10.09 9.32
N PHE A 180 0.76 9.88 9.84
CA PHE A 180 -0.27 9.00 9.28
C PHE A 180 -1.44 9.79 8.67
N GLN A 181 -1.29 11.11 8.44
CA GLN A 181 -2.28 11.97 7.76
C GLN A 181 -3.76 11.77 8.21
N ILE A 182 -3.99 11.73 9.52
CA ILE A 182 -5.34 11.48 10.05
C ILE A 182 -6.20 12.76 10.00
N MET A 183 -7.42 12.64 9.51
CA MET A 183 -8.40 13.73 9.49
C MET A 183 -8.80 14.16 10.90
N ARG A 184 -9.00 15.47 11.13
CA ARG A 184 -9.26 16.01 12.48
C ARG A 184 -10.43 15.33 13.20
N LYS A 185 -11.58 15.17 12.55
CA LYS A 185 -12.77 14.53 13.15
C LYS A 185 -12.50 13.06 13.48
N VAL A 186 -11.79 12.36 12.60
CA VAL A 186 -11.42 10.95 12.79
C VAL A 186 -10.49 10.82 13.99
N ALA A 187 -9.45 11.65 14.09
CA ALA A 187 -8.53 11.66 15.23
C ALA A 187 -9.26 11.88 16.57
N ILE A 188 -10.20 12.82 16.62
CA ILE A 188 -11.02 13.07 17.82
C ILE A 188 -11.85 11.83 18.19
N ASN A 189 -12.53 11.22 17.22
CA ASN A 189 -13.35 10.02 17.43
C ASN A 189 -12.51 8.82 17.90
N LEU A 190 -11.24 8.76 17.50
CA LEU A 190 -10.31 7.70 17.93
C LEU A 190 -9.75 7.94 19.33
N GLY A 191 -9.92 9.14 19.88
CA GLY A 191 -9.52 9.50 21.25
C GLY A 191 -8.38 10.52 21.34
N LEU A 192 -7.94 11.10 20.22
CA LEU A 192 -6.91 12.15 20.24
C LEU A 192 -7.49 13.52 20.58
N LYS A 193 -6.74 14.29 21.36
CA LYS A 193 -7.04 15.69 21.66
C LYS A 193 -6.60 16.58 20.49
N VAL A 194 -7.58 17.06 19.74
CA VAL A 194 -7.36 17.99 18.63
C VAL A 194 -8.26 19.22 18.78
N ASN A 195 -7.70 20.33 19.27
CA ASN A 195 -8.35 21.61 19.47
C ASN A 195 -7.48 22.76 18.91
N LYS A 196 -7.72 24.02 19.33
CA LYS A 196 -6.96 25.19 18.85
C LYS A 196 -5.59 25.36 19.52
N TYR A 197 -5.35 24.67 20.63
CA TYR A 197 -4.13 24.75 21.44
C TYR A 197 -3.28 23.47 21.34
N VAL A 198 -3.92 22.32 21.17
CA VAL A 198 -3.29 21.01 21.13
C VAL A 198 -3.76 20.26 19.89
N ASP A 199 -2.83 19.72 19.11
CA ASP A 199 -3.11 18.82 18.00
C ASP A 199 -2.23 17.58 18.15
N GLU A 200 -2.75 16.54 18.80
CA GLU A 200 -2.01 15.30 19.08
C GLU A 200 -1.68 14.47 17.84
N ARG A 201 -2.22 14.81 16.67
CA ARG A 201 -1.83 14.14 15.42
C ARG A 201 -0.36 14.36 15.07
N LYS A 202 0.25 15.44 15.58
CA LYS A 202 1.68 15.75 15.38
C LYS A 202 2.62 14.84 16.17
N ASP A 203 2.10 14.23 17.25
CA ASP A 203 2.85 13.31 18.08
C ASP A 203 2.88 11.96 17.38
N PHE A 204 4.08 11.44 17.11
CA PHE A 204 4.25 10.25 16.30
C PHE A 204 3.53 9.04 16.91
N ASP A 205 3.68 8.80 18.21
CA ASP A 205 3.12 7.62 18.87
C ASP A 205 1.61 7.68 18.93
N LYS A 206 1.07 8.85 19.28
CA LYS A 206 -0.38 9.06 19.31
C LYS A 206 -1.00 8.93 17.92
N SER A 207 -0.31 9.44 16.89
CA SER A 207 -0.73 9.32 15.49
C SER A 207 -0.68 7.86 15.01
N ALA A 208 0.40 7.14 15.31
CA ALA A 208 0.55 5.71 15.00
C ALA A 208 -0.52 4.87 15.71
N TRP A 209 -0.73 5.09 17.00
CA TRP A 209 -1.77 4.42 17.78
C TRP A 209 -3.17 4.68 17.22
N ALA A 210 -3.49 5.93 16.89
CA ALA A 210 -4.77 6.27 16.30
C ALA A 210 -4.94 5.62 14.92
N SER A 211 -3.89 5.60 14.09
CA SER A 211 -3.89 4.93 12.78
C SER A 211 -4.12 3.42 12.90
N ALA A 212 -3.40 2.75 13.81
CA ALA A 212 -3.60 1.33 14.09
C ALA A 212 -5.04 1.05 14.57
N LYS A 213 -5.55 1.88 15.49
CA LYS A 213 -6.94 1.78 15.96
C LYS A 213 -7.94 1.97 14.81
N LEU A 214 -7.74 2.96 13.95
CA LEU A 214 -8.59 3.20 12.78
C LEU A 214 -8.66 1.97 11.87
N ILE A 215 -7.51 1.38 11.55
CA ILE A 215 -7.47 0.18 10.71
C ILE A 215 -8.20 -0.98 11.38
N ARG A 216 -7.89 -1.24 12.65
CA ARG A 216 -8.45 -2.35 13.42
C ARG A 216 -9.97 -2.25 13.59
N THR A 217 -10.47 -1.06 13.92
CA THR A 217 -11.89 -0.91 14.33
C THR A 217 -12.79 -0.44 13.21
N ILE A 218 -12.24 0.10 12.11
CA ILE A 218 -13.04 0.62 10.98
C ILE A 218 -12.59 -0.01 9.67
N CYS A 219 -11.33 0.16 9.24
CA CYS A 219 -10.97 -0.20 7.86
C CYS A 219 -11.09 -1.71 7.58
N ILE A 220 -10.58 -2.56 8.48
CA ILE A 220 -10.71 -4.02 8.36
C ILE A 220 -12.17 -4.45 8.46
N PRO A 221 -12.94 -4.10 9.52
CA PRO A 221 -14.34 -4.51 9.62
C PRO A 221 -15.22 -4.07 8.44
N GLU A 222 -15.06 -2.84 7.95
CA GLU A 222 -15.82 -2.36 6.81
C GLU A 222 -15.39 -3.05 5.51
N THR A 223 -14.10 -3.33 5.32
CA THR A 223 -13.62 -4.09 4.16
C THR A 223 -14.19 -5.51 4.16
N ASN A 224 -14.15 -6.19 5.30
CA ASN A 224 -14.74 -7.52 5.48
C ASN A 224 -16.22 -7.51 5.15
N LYS A 225 -16.98 -6.55 5.71
CA LYS A 225 -18.41 -6.39 5.44
C LYS A 225 -18.70 -6.20 3.95
N MET A 226 -17.91 -5.40 3.24
CA MET A 226 -18.08 -5.19 1.79
C MET A 226 -17.86 -6.48 1.00
N LEU A 227 -16.88 -7.30 1.39
CA LEU A 227 -16.57 -8.57 0.74
C LEU A 227 -17.62 -9.65 1.08
N ASP A 228 -18.05 -9.73 2.35
CA ASP A 228 -19.10 -10.63 2.83
C ASP A 228 -20.42 -10.37 2.10
N GLU A 229 -20.80 -9.10 1.92
CA GLU A 229 -22.00 -8.68 1.15
C GLU A 229 -21.95 -9.14 -0.32
N LYS A 230 -20.75 -9.36 -0.88
CA LYS A 230 -20.52 -9.88 -2.24
C LYS A 230 -20.28 -11.39 -2.28
N GLY A 231 -20.21 -12.06 -1.14
CA GLY A 231 -19.85 -13.48 -1.06
C GLY A 231 -18.40 -13.77 -1.46
N ILE A 232 -17.51 -12.78 -1.40
CA ILE A 232 -16.09 -12.93 -1.73
C ILE A 232 -15.37 -13.46 -0.49
N SER A 233 -14.68 -14.59 -0.63
CA SER A 233 -13.77 -15.10 0.40
C SER A 233 -12.48 -14.27 0.42
N TYR A 234 -11.91 -14.07 1.60
CA TYR A 234 -10.68 -13.30 1.77
C TYR A 234 -9.81 -13.87 2.88
N ASN A 235 -8.50 -13.73 2.73
CA ASN A 235 -7.53 -13.96 3.78
C ASN A 235 -6.73 -12.67 4.06
N SER A 236 -6.66 -12.29 5.34
CA SER A 236 -5.96 -11.07 5.76
C SER A 236 -4.45 -11.07 5.48
N SER A 237 -3.83 -12.22 5.19
CA SER A 237 -2.42 -12.30 4.79
C SER A 237 -2.19 -11.87 3.33
N GLU A 238 -3.20 -11.97 2.48
CA GLU A 238 -3.08 -11.74 1.03
C GLU A 238 -2.84 -10.26 0.72
N LEU A 239 -1.91 -10.00 -0.20
CA LEU A 239 -1.53 -8.64 -0.57
C LEU A 239 -2.69 -7.86 -1.18
N TRP A 240 -3.51 -8.47 -2.05
CA TRP A 240 -4.67 -7.78 -2.64
C TRP A 240 -5.65 -7.30 -1.56
N TYR A 241 -5.89 -8.10 -0.53
CA TYR A 241 -6.78 -7.74 0.58
C TYR A 241 -6.20 -6.56 1.37
N LYS A 242 -4.89 -6.60 1.68
CA LYS A 242 -4.19 -5.50 2.36
C LYS A 242 -4.25 -4.19 1.56
N LEU A 243 -4.10 -4.26 0.24
CA LEU A 243 -4.25 -3.10 -0.64
C LEU A 243 -5.68 -2.56 -0.67
N LEU A 244 -6.70 -3.43 -0.56
CA LEU A 244 -8.09 -3.00 -0.43
C LEU A 244 -8.36 -2.29 0.91
N VAL A 245 -7.80 -2.80 2.02
CA VAL A 245 -7.87 -2.13 3.33
C VAL A 245 -7.21 -0.74 3.29
N LEU A 246 -6.08 -0.60 2.58
CA LEU A 246 -5.42 0.70 2.36
C LEU A 246 -6.29 1.67 1.55
N HIS A 247 -7.01 1.19 0.53
CA HIS A 247 -8.03 1.99 -0.14
C HIS A 247 -9.12 2.45 0.83
N THR A 248 -9.60 1.58 1.72
CA THR A 248 -10.57 1.93 2.78
C THR A 248 -10.01 2.98 3.74
N TYR A 249 -8.72 2.89 4.08
CA TYR A 249 -8.03 3.88 4.92
C TYR A 249 -8.00 5.27 4.29
N HIS A 250 -7.64 5.34 3.01
CA HIS A 250 -7.47 6.59 2.28
C HIS A 250 -8.79 7.21 1.82
N ALA A 251 -9.60 6.44 1.09
CA ALA A 251 -10.82 6.94 0.46
C ALA A 251 -12.03 6.90 1.41
N GLY A 252 -11.94 6.15 2.51
CA GLY A 252 -13.06 5.88 3.40
C GLY A 252 -13.99 4.78 2.87
N ALA A 253 -14.54 4.00 3.80
CA ALA A 253 -15.35 2.81 3.50
C ALA A 253 -16.53 3.07 2.54
N GLY A 254 -17.23 4.19 2.69
CA GLY A 254 -18.37 4.52 1.81
C GLY A 254 -17.98 4.68 0.34
N ASN A 255 -16.81 5.28 0.07
CA ASN A 255 -16.33 5.48 -1.30
C ASN A 255 -15.82 4.16 -1.89
N VAL A 256 -15.10 3.36 -1.10
CA VAL A 256 -14.68 2.02 -1.53
C VAL A 256 -15.89 1.12 -1.79
N LYS A 257 -16.93 1.18 -0.95
CA LYS A 257 -18.17 0.43 -1.15
C LYS A 257 -18.85 0.79 -2.47
N ASN A 258 -18.91 2.08 -2.81
CA ASN A 258 -19.44 2.52 -4.10
C ASN A 258 -18.62 1.97 -5.27
N ALA A 259 -17.28 1.97 -5.16
CA ALA A 259 -16.39 1.39 -6.17
C ALA A 259 -16.57 -0.12 -6.32
N ILE A 260 -16.59 -0.88 -5.21
CA ILE A 260 -16.84 -2.33 -5.23
C ILE A 260 -18.22 -2.64 -5.81
N ASN A 261 -19.25 -1.85 -5.50
CA ASN A 261 -20.58 -2.05 -6.08
C ASN A 261 -20.62 -1.74 -7.57
N TYR A 262 -19.88 -0.72 -8.02
CA TYR A 262 -19.78 -0.36 -9.43
C TYR A 262 -19.06 -1.45 -10.23
N ILE A 263 -17.93 -1.96 -9.73
CA ILE A 263 -17.17 -3.05 -10.33
C ILE A 263 -17.97 -4.37 -10.30
N ASN A 264 -18.71 -4.59 -9.21
CA ASN A 264 -19.45 -5.82 -8.93
C ASN A 264 -18.60 -7.10 -9.10
N PRO A 265 -17.45 -7.21 -8.39
CA PRO A 265 -16.55 -8.34 -8.54
C PRO A 265 -17.17 -9.64 -7.97
N THR A 266 -16.74 -10.77 -8.51
CA THR A 266 -17.09 -12.11 -7.99
C THR A 266 -15.97 -12.75 -7.18
N GLU A 267 -14.76 -12.20 -7.24
CA GLU A 267 -13.59 -12.70 -6.54
C GLU A 267 -12.70 -11.55 -6.06
N GLY A 268 -11.88 -11.84 -5.04
CA GLY A 268 -10.88 -10.92 -4.51
C GLY A 268 -9.50 -11.35 -4.97
N ASN A 269 -8.84 -10.52 -5.76
CA ASN A 269 -7.54 -10.81 -6.38
C ASN A 269 -6.84 -9.53 -6.88
N MET A 270 -5.75 -9.69 -7.63
CA MET A 270 -5.07 -8.58 -8.31
C MET A 270 -5.96 -7.84 -9.31
N GLU A 271 -6.83 -8.53 -10.03
CA GLU A 271 -7.76 -7.93 -11.00
C GLU A 271 -8.70 -6.93 -10.32
N LEU A 272 -9.21 -7.23 -9.12
CA LEU A 272 -10.01 -6.29 -8.35
C LEU A 272 -9.24 -4.99 -8.06
N ILE A 273 -7.99 -5.09 -7.61
CA ILE A 273 -7.17 -3.92 -7.27
C ILE A 273 -6.80 -3.11 -8.51
N THR A 274 -6.43 -3.77 -9.60
CA THR A 274 -6.11 -3.10 -10.86
C THR A 274 -7.36 -2.47 -11.50
N THR A 275 -8.53 -3.08 -11.35
CA THR A 275 -9.81 -2.48 -11.77
C THR A 275 -10.16 -1.24 -10.95
N LEU A 276 -9.88 -1.24 -9.64
CA LEU A 276 -10.02 -0.04 -8.80
C LEU A 276 -9.17 1.13 -9.31
N TRP A 277 -8.00 0.88 -9.89
CA TRP A 277 -7.14 1.94 -10.46
C TRP A 277 -7.78 2.66 -11.65
N HIS A 278 -8.77 2.05 -12.28
CA HIS A 278 -9.50 2.61 -13.42
C HIS A 278 -10.96 2.99 -13.08
N THR A 279 -11.38 2.79 -11.83
CA THR A 279 -12.75 3.03 -11.41
C THR A 279 -12.93 4.47 -10.94
N GLU A 280 -13.86 5.21 -11.53
CA GLU A 280 -14.28 6.53 -11.06
C GLU A 280 -15.77 6.51 -10.71
N VAL A 281 -16.09 6.64 -9.42
CA VAL A 281 -17.49 6.71 -8.95
C VAL A 281 -17.61 7.56 -7.69
N GLY A 282 -18.50 8.55 -7.72
CA GLY A 282 -18.70 9.48 -6.60
C GLY A 282 -17.41 10.23 -6.24
N ALA A 283 -16.92 10.04 -5.01
CA ALA A 283 -15.66 10.60 -4.54
C ALA A 283 -14.46 9.64 -4.63
N PHE A 284 -14.66 8.41 -5.11
CA PHE A 284 -13.55 7.53 -5.49
C PHE A 284 -13.05 7.97 -6.86
N ARG A 285 -11.95 8.73 -6.88
CA ARG A 285 -11.37 9.36 -8.08
C ARG A 285 -9.85 9.19 -8.10
N ASN A 286 -9.14 9.98 -8.91
CA ASN A 286 -7.70 9.89 -9.13
C ASN A 286 -6.82 9.66 -7.88
N ALA A 287 -7.04 10.38 -6.79
CA ALA A 287 -6.26 10.17 -5.56
C ALA A 287 -6.47 8.75 -4.98
N SER A 288 -7.72 8.30 -4.93
CA SER A 288 -8.10 6.95 -4.49
C SER A 288 -7.57 5.88 -5.44
N GLN A 289 -7.71 6.07 -6.75
CA GLN A 289 -7.18 5.18 -7.78
C GLN A 289 -5.67 4.94 -7.63
N ASN A 290 -4.90 5.99 -7.33
CA ASN A 290 -3.44 5.91 -7.26
C ASN A 290 -2.92 5.32 -5.94
N TYR A 291 -3.75 5.18 -4.89
CA TYR A 291 -3.25 4.94 -3.53
C TYR A 291 -2.44 3.63 -3.40
N SER A 292 -2.98 2.51 -3.90
CA SER A 292 -2.26 1.23 -3.89
C SER A 292 -1.15 1.14 -4.95
N GLN A 293 -1.21 1.94 -6.02
CA GLN A 293 -0.09 2.06 -6.96
C GLN A 293 1.12 2.69 -6.26
N LEU A 294 0.88 3.77 -5.50
CA LEU A 294 1.89 4.43 -4.67
C LEU A 294 2.42 3.51 -3.58
N ALA A 295 1.54 2.76 -2.91
CA ALA A 295 1.94 1.78 -1.90
C ALA A 295 2.93 0.75 -2.46
N LEU A 296 2.58 0.13 -3.59
CA LEU A 296 3.45 -0.85 -4.26
C LEU A 296 4.76 -0.22 -4.72
N ALA A 297 4.70 0.96 -5.36
CA ALA A 297 5.90 1.67 -5.80
C ALA A 297 6.84 2.00 -4.63
N SER A 298 6.32 2.51 -3.53
CA SER A 298 7.13 2.85 -2.36
C SER A 298 7.72 1.64 -1.65
N LEU A 299 7.02 0.50 -1.65
CA LEU A 299 7.58 -0.76 -1.13
C LEU A 299 8.74 -1.25 -2.00
N LEU A 300 8.57 -1.22 -3.33
CA LEU A 300 9.63 -1.60 -4.26
C LEU A 300 10.88 -0.70 -4.15
N GLU A 301 10.69 0.62 -3.99
CA GLU A 301 11.81 1.54 -3.75
C GLU A 301 12.48 1.30 -2.39
N LEU A 302 11.70 0.99 -1.34
CA LEU A 302 12.27 0.64 -0.04
C LEU A 302 13.09 -0.66 -0.13
N ASP A 303 12.58 -1.69 -0.81
CA ASP A 303 13.30 -2.94 -1.05
C ASP A 303 14.60 -2.67 -1.82
N GLU A 304 14.55 -1.86 -2.89
CA GLU A 304 15.74 -1.50 -3.66
C GLU A 304 16.79 -0.80 -2.79
N ILE A 305 16.38 0.12 -1.91
CA ILE A 305 17.29 0.78 -0.95
C ILE A 305 17.88 -0.24 0.02
N ILE A 306 17.07 -1.12 0.60
CA ILE A 306 17.51 -2.15 1.55
C ILE A 306 18.53 -3.06 0.87
N TYR A 307 18.18 -3.68 -0.25
CA TYR A 307 19.01 -4.67 -0.92
C TYR A 307 20.29 -4.09 -1.51
N ASN A 308 20.29 -2.84 -1.96
CA ASN A 308 21.49 -2.22 -2.55
C ASN A 308 22.43 -1.58 -1.51
N LYS A 309 21.93 -1.18 -0.34
CA LYS A 309 22.72 -0.40 0.63
C LYS A 309 22.99 -1.10 1.96
N CYS A 310 22.23 -2.12 2.34
CA CYS A 310 22.45 -2.79 3.61
C CYS A 310 23.74 -3.64 3.60
N LYS A 311 24.26 -3.93 4.80
CA LYS A 311 25.36 -4.90 4.98
C LYS A 311 24.83 -6.30 5.28
N PHE A 312 23.79 -6.38 6.12
CA PHE A 312 23.19 -7.64 6.54
C PHE A 312 21.67 -7.50 6.72
N ILE A 313 20.97 -8.60 6.44
CA ILE A 313 19.53 -8.77 6.68
C ILE A 313 19.36 -9.99 7.60
N TYR A 314 18.64 -9.81 8.70
CA TYR A 314 18.32 -10.85 9.67
C TYR A 314 16.82 -11.06 9.73
N TYR A 315 16.37 -12.31 9.78
CA TYR A 315 14.96 -12.64 9.90
C TYR A 315 14.53 -12.66 11.37
N CYS A 316 13.55 -11.83 11.73
CA CYS A 316 13.05 -11.74 13.09
C CYS A 316 11.90 -12.74 13.32
N PRO A 317 11.91 -13.51 14.42
CA PRO A 317 10.74 -14.27 14.83
C PRO A 317 9.60 -13.33 15.22
N LEU A 318 8.40 -13.54 14.67
CA LEU A 318 7.21 -12.70 14.93
C LEU A 318 6.77 -12.68 16.40
N ASN A 319 7.21 -13.67 17.18
CA ASN A 319 6.94 -13.85 18.60
C ASN A 319 7.96 -13.15 19.54
N GLU A 320 8.99 -12.50 19.00
CA GLU A 320 10.04 -11.81 19.76
C GLU A 320 9.90 -10.27 19.73
N ILE A 321 8.71 -9.75 19.38
CA ILE A 321 8.43 -8.31 19.26
C ILE A 321 7.22 -7.89 20.08
#